data_AF-A0A2A4ISN4-F1
#
_entry.id   AF-A0A2A4ISN4-F1
#
_cell.length_a   1.000
_cell.length_b   1.000
_cell.length_c   1.000
_cell.angle_alpha   90.00
_cell.angle_beta   90.00
_cell.angle_gamma   90.00
#
_symmetry.space_group_name_H-M   'P 1'
#
loop_
_entity.id
_entity.type
_entity.pdbx_description
1 polymer ?
#
loop_
_entity_poly.entity_id
_entity_poly.type
_entity_poly.pdbx_seq_one_letter_code
_entity_poly.pdbx_strand_id
1 'polypeptide(L)'
;MLPVRLRRVAGHEGRANDALFQPAARAPPLKQHTLVFFGGDVQDYPEIMQAHRDNRNYVKWNLENTVRMLGHNFPTKHILAVRPSRIEYKSFSCYDNFVPSNNAGVPEHTPTHNALHHLERLLQGVSNRIKSFSSSELIEAFTPVSLPEDIDIEDLHNSSIHPAEGSKANGSEAEASGSAPPAPHKPTEPDPLWWRDKLSLDESQLTLVGFSKGCVVLNQLIYEFHYTKTLTPGDQHMMRFMERIADMYWLDGGHAGG
;
A
#
# COMPACT_ATOMS: atom_id res chain seq x y z
N MET A 1 -8.85 -8.98 -3.86
CA MET A 1 -9.51 -7.91 -3.07
C MET A 1 -9.11 -6.58 -3.68
N LEU A 2 -10.01 -5.61 -3.81
CA LEU A 2 -9.59 -4.24 -4.15
C LEU A 2 -9.20 -3.52 -2.84
N PRO A 3 -8.14 -2.71 -2.81
CA PRO A 3 -7.85 -1.90 -1.64
C PRO A 3 -8.86 -0.76 -1.51
N VAL A 4 -9.23 -0.43 -0.27
CA VAL A 4 -10.10 0.71 0.04
C VAL A 4 -9.29 2.00 -0.11
N ARG A 5 -9.78 2.91 -0.97
CA ARG A 5 -9.21 4.25 -1.10
C ARG A 5 -9.74 5.17 -0.02
N LEU A 6 -8.86 5.75 0.77
CA LEU A 6 -9.16 6.70 1.82
C LEU A 6 -8.63 8.08 1.42
N ARG A 7 -9.52 8.97 1.01
CA ARG A 7 -9.14 10.33 0.59
C ARG A 7 -8.96 11.26 1.78
N ARG A 8 -7.91 12.09 1.75
CA ARG A 8 -7.62 13.13 2.73
C ARG A 8 -7.66 12.61 4.17
N VAL A 9 -6.96 11.52 4.44
CA VAL A 9 -6.73 11.05 5.81
C VAL A 9 -5.90 12.11 6.52
N ALA A 10 -6.41 12.61 7.64
CA ALA A 10 -5.73 13.63 8.42
C ALA A 10 -4.41 13.07 9.00
N GLY A 11 -3.34 13.85 8.87
CA GLY A 11 -2.07 13.60 9.51
C GLY A 11 -1.73 14.71 10.52
N HIS A 12 -0.44 14.92 10.74
CA HIS A 12 0.07 15.96 11.64
C HIS A 12 -0.14 17.39 11.10
N GLU A 13 -0.48 18.33 12.00
CA GLU A 13 -0.58 19.79 11.72
C GLU A 13 -1.38 20.17 10.46
N GLY A 14 -2.56 19.57 10.29
CA GLY A 14 -3.47 19.91 9.19
C GLY A 14 -3.07 19.33 7.83
N ARG A 15 -1.92 18.64 7.74
CA ARG A 15 -1.53 17.86 6.56
C ARG A 15 -2.48 16.68 6.38
N ALA A 16 -2.63 16.22 5.13
CA ALA A 16 -3.45 15.06 4.82
C ALA A 16 -2.92 14.32 3.59
N ASN A 17 -3.06 13.00 3.59
CA ASN A 17 -2.71 12.14 2.45
C ASN A 17 -3.91 11.30 2.03
N ASP A 18 -3.95 11.02 0.73
CA ASP A 18 -4.73 9.90 0.24
C ASP A 18 -3.96 8.61 0.54
N ALA A 19 -4.68 7.56 0.92
CA ALA A 19 -4.10 6.28 1.25
C ALA A 19 -4.95 5.12 0.70
N LEU A 20 -4.31 3.98 0.46
CA LEU A 20 -4.96 2.76 0.03
C LEU A 20 -4.71 1.69 1.09
N PHE A 21 -5.79 1.13 1.63
CA PHE A 21 -5.72 0.13 2.68
C PHE A 21 -6.24 -1.22 2.20
N GLN A 22 -5.49 -2.28 2.49
CA GLN A 22 -5.94 -3.66 2.34
C GLN A 22 -5.67 -4.43 3.65
N PRO A 23 -6.67 -5.13 4.22
CA PRO A 23 -6.48 -5.90 5.42
C PRO A 23 -5.61 -7.14 5.17
N ALA A 24 -5.03 -7.68 6.24
CA ALA A 24 -4.34 -8.96 6.18
C ALA A 24 -5.33 -10.06 5.76
N ALA A 25 -4.96 -10.87 4.77
CA ALA A 25 -5.77 -11.98 4.29
C ALA A 25 -5.83 -13.13 5.31
N ARG A 26 -4.84 -13.23 6.20
CA ARG A 26 -4.71 -14.25 7.23
C ARG A 26 -4.44 -13.61 8.59
N ALA A 27 -4.95 -14.23 9.65
CA ALA A 27 -4.64 -13.82 11.01
C ALA A 27 -3.12 -13.89 11.26
N PRO A 28 -2.51 -12.83 11.83
CA PRO A 28 -1.10 -12.87 12.18
C PRO A 28 -0.87 -13.86 13.32
N PRO A 29 0.29 -14.54 13.36
CA PRO A 29 0.57 -15.57 14.36
C PRO A 29 0.83 -15.02 15.77
N LEU A 30 1.28 -13.76 15.89
CA LEU A 30 1.67 -13.16 17.18
C LEU A 30 1.05 -11.77 17.38
N LYS A 31 1.55 -10.77 16.64
CA LYS A 31 1.11 -9.37 16.74
C LYS A 31 0.65 -8.88 15.38
N GLN A 32 -0.23 -7.90 15.38
CA GLN A 32 -0.57 -7.18 14.15
C GLN A 32 0.68 -6.53 13.55
N HIS A 33 0.79 -6.62 12.24
CA HIS A 33 1.91 -6.07 11.47
C HIS A 33 1.34 -5.36 10.25
N THR A 34 1.76 -4.13 10.04
CA THR A 34 1.40 -3.31 8.88
C THR A 34 2.63 -3.06 8.01
N LEU A 35 2.50 -3.31 6.72
CA LEU A 35 3.46 -2.87 5.71
C LEU A 35 2.97 -1.53 5.14
N VAL A 36 3.77 -0.48 5.34
CA VAL A 36 3.51 0.84 4.77
C VAL A 36 4.38 1.02 3.53
N PHE A 37 3.75 1.28 2.40
CA PHE A 37 4.39 1.45 1.11
C PHE A 37 4.32 2.90 0.63
N PHE A 38 5.47 3.45 0.26
CA PHE A 38 5.61 4.73 -0.42
C PHE A 38 6.09 4.45 -1.85
N GLY A 39 5.22 4.72 -2.83
CA GLY A 39 5.47 4.48 -4.24
C GLY A 39 6.41 5.49 -4.90
N GLY A 40 6.77 5.17 -6.14
CA GLY A 40 7.68 5.97 -6.96
C GLY A 40 6.99 7.07 -7.76
N ASP A 41 7.76 7.67 -8.67
CA ASP A 41 7.20 8.46 -9.77
C ASP A 41 6.22 7.60 -10.59
N VAL A 42 5.33 8.26 -11.33
CA VAL A 42 4.34 7.66 -12.23
C VAL A 42 3.22 6.88 -11.53
N GLN A 43 3.48 6.23 -10.38
CA GLN A 43 2.50 5.42 -9.65
C GLN A 43 1.37 6.27 -9.07
N ASP A 44 0.18 6.12 -9.62
CA ASP A 44 -1.03 6.78 -9.16
C ASP A 44 -2.23 5.82 -9.28
N TYR A 45 -3.45 6.34 -9.13
CA TYR A 45 -4.68 5.61 -9.40
C TYR A 45 -4.75 5.17 -10.87
N PRO A 46 -5.32 3.98 -11.13
CA PRO A 46 -5.37 3.39 -12.46
C PRO A 46 -6.01 4.31 -13.49
N GLU A 47 -7.10 5.00 -13.15
CA GLU A 47 -7.78 5.91 -14.08
C GLU A 47 -6.95 7.17 -14.41
N ILE A 48 -6.13 7.65 -13.47
CA ILE A 48 -5.24 8.79 -13.69
C ILE A 48 -4.10 8.38 -14.60
N MET A 49 -3.49 7.22 -14.33
CA MET A 49 -2.42 6.68 -15.17
C MET A 49 -2.93 6.37 -16.58
N GLN A 50 -4.11 5.77 -16.72
CA GLN A 50 -4.71 5.40 -18.00
C GLN A 50 -5.00 6.63 -18.89
N ALA A 51 -5.40 7.75 -18.28
CA ALA A 51 -5.66 9.00 -18.99
C ALA A 51 -4.38 9.73 -19.44
N HIS A 52 -3.22 9.35 -18.92
CA HIS A 52 -1.94 9.98 -19.25
C HIS A 52 -1.34 9.41 -20.55
N ARG A 53 -0.73 10.27 -21.37
CA ARG A 53 -0.13 9.90 -22.66
C ARG A 53 0.89 8.76 -22.52
N ASP A 54 1.83 8.93 -21.58
CA ASP A 54 2.97 8.01 -21.39
C ASP A 54 2.72 7.00 -20.25
N ASN A 55 2.30 7.47 -19.07
CA ASN A 55 2.10 6.64 -17.87
C ASN A 55 1.08 5.49 -18.05
N ARG A 56 0.16 5.57 -19.02
CA ARG A 56 -0.78 4.48 -19.34
C ARG A 56 -0.09 3.16 -19.69
N ASN A 57 1.12 3.23 -20.24
CA ASN A 57 1.90 2.03 -20.58
C ASN A 57 2.36 1.25 -19.34
N TYR A 58 2.29 1.88 -18.15
CA TYR A 58 2.67 1.30 -16.86
C TYR A 58 1.46 1.07 -15.94
N VAL A 59 0.23 1.16 -16.46
CA VAL A 59 -1.00 1.02 -15.64
C VAL A 59 -1.06 -0.30 -14.87
N LYS A 60 -0.40 -1.37 -15.35
CA LYS A 60 -0.31 -2.63 -14.61
C LYS A 60 0.36 -2.48 -13.23
N TRP A 61 1.22 -1.48 -13.06
CA TRP A 61 1.94 -1.14 -11.83
C TRP A 61 1.32 0.06 -11.09
N ASN A 62 0.04 0.36 -11.33
CA ASN A 62 -0.69 1.38 -10.59
C ASN A 62 -0.71 1.07 -9.08
N LEU A 63 -0.98 2.09 -8.29
CA LEU A 63 -0.87 2.01 -6.83
C LEU A 63 -1.80 0.96 -6.22
N GLU A 64 -3.00 0.73 -6.79
CA GLU A 64 -3.89 -0.31 -6.30
C GLU A 64 -3.35 -1.71 -6.59
N ASN A 65 -2.86 -1.95 -7.82
CA ASN A 65 -2.27 -3.24 -8.19
C ASN A 65 -1.04 -3.54 -7.34
N THR A 66 -0.23 -2.53 -7.02
CA THR A 66 0.89 -2.68 -6.09
C THR A 66 0.42 -3.10 -4.70
N VAL A 67 -0.63 -2.48 -4.14
CA VAL A 67 -1.20 -2.90 -2.84
C VAL A 67 -1.71 -4.34 -2.89
N ARG A 68 -2.39 -4.74 -3.97
CA ARG A 68 -2.87 -6.11 -4.15
C ARG A 68 -1.72 -7.12 -4.18
N MET A 69 -0.69 -6.83 -4.97
CA MET A 69 0.51 -7.66 -5.08
C MET A 69 1.24 -7.79 -3.73
N LEU A 70 1.39 -6.68 -2.99
CA LEU A 70 1.96 -6.72 -1.64
C LEU A 70 1.10 -7.55 -0.68
N GLY A 71 -0.22 -7.41 -0.72
CA GLY A 71 -1.11 -8.18 0.15
C GLY A 71 -1.15 -9.67 -0.17
N HIS A 72 -0.94 -10.05 -1.43
CA HIS A 72 -0.74 -11.44 -1.83
C HIS A 72 0.56 -12.01 -1.27
N ASN A 73 1.66 -11.27 -1.39
CA ASN A 73 2.99 -11.71 -0.96
C ASN A 73 3.20 -11.64 0.56
N PHE A 74 2.44 -10.81 1.26
CA PHE A 74 2.49 -10.65 2.71
C PHE A 74 1.10 -10.89 3.35
N PRO A 75 0.56 -12.12 3.29
CA PRO A 75 -0.84 -12.39 3.63
C PRO A 75 -1.19 -12.17 5.11
N THR A 76 -0.19 -12.12 5.99
CA THR A 76 -0.36 -11.87 7.44
C THR A 76 -0.21 -10.39 7.82
N LYS A 77 0.12 -9.51 6.87
CA LYS A 77 0.31 -8.08 7.11
C LYS A 77 -0.87 -7.28 6.56
N HIS A 78 -1.28 -6.25 7.29
CA HIS A 78 -2.08 -5.18 6.70
C HIS A 78 -1.21 -4.40 5.72
N ILE A 79 -1.77 -3.98 4.59
CA ILE A 79 -1.05 -3.17 3.60
C ILE A 79 -1.64 -1.76 3.59
N LEU A 80 -0.76 -0.77 3.71
CA LEU A 80 -1.09 0.63 3.59
C LEU A 80 -0.18 1.29 2.56
N ALA A 81 -0.69 1.63 1.38
CA ALA A 81 0.06 2.51 0.48
C ALA A 81 -0.33 3.97 0.74
N VAL A 82 0.68 4.82 0.91
CA VAL A 82 0.49 6.27 1.05
C VAL A 82 0.77 6.93 -0.28
N ARG A 83 -0.24 7.62 -0.82
CA ARG A 83 -0.08 8.39 -2.06
C ARG A 83 0.69 9.69 -1.75
N PRO A 84 1.61 10.14 -2.62
CA PRO A 84 2.24 11.45 -2.47
C PRO A 84 1.18 12.56 -2.39
N SER A 85 1.47 13.60 -1.61
CA SER A 85 0.56 14.73 -1.42
C SER A 85 0.39 15.57 -2.68
N ARG A 86 1.41 15.55 -3.55
CA ARG A 86 1.43 16.22 -4.85
C ARG A 86 2.10 15.33 -5.89
N ILE A 87 1.54 15.29 -7.09
CA ILE A 87 2.17 14.67 -8.26
C ILE A 87 2.43 15.78 -9.27
N GLU A 88 3.66 16.26 -9.30
CA GLU A 88 4.11 17.41 -10.08
C GLU A 88 4.34 16.99 -11.54
N TYR A 89 3.97 17.87 -12.48
CA TYR A 89 3.96 17.57 -13.92
C TYR A 89 3.30 16.22 -14.31
N LYS A 90 2.34 15.75 -13.50
CA LYS A 90 1.61 14.47 -13.67
C LYS A 90 2.47 13.20 -13.59
N SER A 91 3.73 13.32 -13.16
CA SER A 91 4.64 12.16 -13.06
C SER A 91 5.53 12.18 -11.82
N PHE A 92 5.94 13.35 -11.32
CA PHE A 92 6.89 13.41 -10.20
C PHE A 92 6.19 13.36 -8.86
N SER A 93 6.44 12.30 -8.11
CA SER A 93 5.88 12.08 -6.78
C SER A 93 6.58 13.00 -5.76
N CYS A 94 5.80 13.91 -5.17
CA CYS A 94 6.25 14.84 -4.14
C CYS A 94 5.60 14.48 -2.81
N TYR A 95 6.41 13.99 -1.87
CA TYR A 95 5.99 13.62 -0.51
C TYR A 95 6.10 14.81 0.46
N ASP A 96 5.61 15.98 0.04
CA ASP A 96 5.77 17.27 0.74
C ASP A 96 5.32 17.25 2.22
N ASN A 97 4.36 16.38 2.55
CA ASN A 97 3.88 16.21 3.93
C ASN A 97 4.85 15.44 4.84
N PHE A 98 5.79 14.69 4.26
CA PHE A 98 6.82 13.93 4.97
C PHE A 98 8.19 14.58 4.86
N VAL A 99 8.53 15.15 3.71
CA VAL A 99 9.80 15.84 3.50
C VAL A 99 9.57 17.04 2.58
N PRO A 100 10.06 18.25 2.93
CA PRO A 100 9.97 19.39 2.02
C PRO A 100 10.71 19.06 0.73
N SER A 101 10.14 19.40 -0.42
CA SER A 101 10.72 19.02 -1.71
C SER A 101 10.49 20.08 -2.78
N ASN A 102 11.39 20.13 -3.77
CA ASN A 102 11.23 21.01 -4.93
C ASN A 102 10.20 20.44 -5.94
N ASN A 103 10.05 21.08 -7.10
CA ASN A 103 9.09 20.66 -8.14
C ASN A 103 9.46 19.37 -8.89
N ALA A 104 10.53 18.68 -8.48
CA ALA A 104 10.89 17.35 -8.99
C ALA A 104 10.86 16.30 -7.87
N GLY A 105 10.26 16.62 -6.70
CA GLY A 105 10.22 15.75 -5.54
C GLY A 105 11.61 15.49 -4.94
N VAL A 106 12.61 16.33 -5.24
CA VAL A 106 13.95 16.22 -4.65
C VAL A 106 13.88 16.82 -3.23
N PRO A 107 14.27 16.05 -2.20
CA PRO A 107 14.12 16.49 -0.82
C PRO A 107 15.04 17.67 -0.50
N GLU A 108 14.55 18.60 0.30
CA GLU A 108 15.37 19.56 1.02
C GLU A 108 15.87 18.89 2.30
N HIS A 109 17.17 18.91 2.54
CA HIS A 109 17.74 18.30 3.75
C HIS A 109 17.37 19.12 4.98
N THR A 110 16.46 18.59 5.80
CA THR A 110 16.04 19.21 7.06
C THR A 110 16.20 18.21 8.22
N PRO A 111 16.64 18.65 9.42
CA PRO A 111 16.80 17.74 10.56
C PRO A 111 15.49 17.05 10.99
N THR A 112 14.36 17.73 10.79
CA THR A 112 13.02 17.21 11.08
C THR A 112 11.99 17.94 10.24
N HIS A 113 10.96 17.21 9.80
CA HIS A 113 9.72 17.76 9.24
C HIS A 113 8.49 17.12 9.88
N ASN A 114 8.62 16.57 11.09
CA ASN A 114 7.58 15.84 11.81
C ASN A 114 6.99 14.67 10.99
N ALA A 115 7.81 14.02 10.17
CA ALA A 115 7.45 12.87 9.35
C ALA A 115 6.99 11.67 10.20
N LEU A 116 7.63 11.42 11.35
CA LEU A 116 7.23 10.36 12.29
C LEU A 116 5.84 10.64 12.87
N HIS A 117 5.62 11.85 13.38
CA HIS A 117 4.32 12.29 13.87
C HIS A 117 3.25 12.22 12.77
N HIS A 118 3.61 12.62 11.55
CA HIS A 118 2.69 12.56 10.42
C HIS A 118 2.30 11.12 10.07
N LEU A 119 3.25 10.19 10.04
CA LEU A 119 3.00 8.76 9.82
C LEU A 119 2.10 8.17 10.90
N GLU A 120 2.37 8.45 12.18
CA GLU A 120 1.55 7.98 13.29
C GLU A 120 0.10 8.46 13.17
N ARG A 121 -0.10 9.76 12.92
CA ARG A 121 -1.43 10.34 12.76
C ARG A 121 -2.17 9.77 11.55
N LEU A 122 -1.47 9.48 10.46
CA LEU A 122 -2.06 8.80 9.31
C LEU A 122 -2.52 7.37 9.66
N LEU A 123 -1.69 6.59 10.36
CA LEU A 123 -2.06 5.24 10.79
C LEU A 123 -3.32 5.24 11.70
N GLN A 124 -3.41 6.21 12.62
CA GLN A 124 -4.60 6.44 13.44
C GLN A 124 -5.81 6.80 12.58
N GLY A 125 -5.63 7.77 11.67
CA GLY A 125 -6.69 8.25 10.79
C GLY A 125 -7.25 7.16 9.88
N VAL A 126 -6.37 6.29 9.35
CA VAL A 126 -6.77 5.12 8.56
C VAL A 126 -7.57 4.14 9.44
N SER A 127 -7.05 3.79 10.62
CA SER A 127 -7.73 2.84 11.54
C SER A 127 -9.14 3.32 11.88
N ASN A 128 -9.28 4.59 12.24
CA ASN A 128 -10.55 5.21 12.60
C ASN A 128 -11.52 5.24 11.41
N ARG A 129 -11.03 5.61 10.21
CA ARG A 129 -11.86 5.61 9.01
C ARG A 129 -12.35 4.22 8.64
N ILE A 130 -11.49 3.23 8.67
CA ILE A 130 -11.88 1.85 8.37
C ILE A 130 -12.94 1.33 9.34
N LYS A 131 -12.79 1.62 10.65
CA LYS A 131 -13.80 1.27 11.66
C LYS A 131 -15.15 1.99 11.47
N SER A 132 -15.15 3.15 10.80
CA SER A 132 -16.37 3.93 10.57
C SER A 132 -17.23 3.45 9.40
N PHE A 133 -16.67 2.65 8.47
CA PHE A 133 -17.45 2.04 7.40
C PHE A 133 -18.41 0.98 7.94
N SER A 134 -19.57 0.87 7.31
CA SER A 134 -20.49 -0.24 7.54
C SER A 134 -19.88 -1.58 7.12
N SER A 135 -20.34 -2.68 7.71
CA SER A 135 -19.90 -4.02 7.32
C SER A 135 -20.16 -4.29 5.84
N SER A 136 -21.28 -3.81 5.28
CA SER A 136 -21.63 -3.97 3.86
C SER A 136 -20.63 -3.26 2.94
N GLU A 137 -20.26 -2.01 3.23
CA GLU A 137 -19.29 -1.25 2.43
C GLU A 137 -17.92 -1.92 2.42
N LEU A 138 -17.47 -2.43 3.56
CA LEU A 138 -16.19 -3.13 3.65
C LEU A 138 -16.22 -4.48 2.92
N ILE A 139 -17.29 -5.26 3.08
CA ILE A 139 -17.44 -6.54 2.38
C ILE A 139 -17.45 -6.29 0.87
N GLU A 140 -18.21 -5.32 0.38
CA GLU A 140 -18.24 -4.95 -1.04
C GLU A 140 -16.85 -4.55 -1.54
N ALA A 141 -16.14 -3.70 -0.79
CA ALA A 141 -14.81 -3.25 -1.18
C ALA A 141 -13.75 -4.38 -1.22
N PHE A 142 -13.83 -5.34 -0.31
CA PHE A 142 -12.87 -6.44 -0.23
C PHE A 142 -13.29 -7.70 -0.99
N THR A 143 -14.52 -7.76 -1.51
CA THR A 143 -14.95 -8.88 -2.35
C THR A 143 -14.03 -8.99 -3.57
N PRO A 144 -13.55 -10.19 -3.92
CA PRO A 144 -12.75 -10.37 -5.13
C PRO A 144 -13.59 -9.97 -6.34
N VAL A 145 -13.19 -8.91 -7.04
CA VAL A 145 -13.68 -8.70 -8.41
C VAL A 145 -12.93 -9.70 -9.29
N SER A 146 -13.63 -10.68 -9.84
CA SER A 146 -13.09 -11.56 -10.87
C SER A 146 -12.78 -10.72 -12.11
N LEU A 147 -11.51 -10.48 -12.40
CA LEU A 147 -11.00 -9.89 -13.64
C LEU A 147 -9.74 -10.66 -14.07
N PRO A 148 -9.40 -10.64 -15.38
CA PRO A 148 -8.75 -11.76 -16.08
C PRO A 148 -7.39 -12.16 -15.51
N GLU A 149 -7.11 -13.45 -15.69
CA GLU A 149 -5.96 -14.23 -15.25
C GLU A 149 -4.62 -13.48 -15.24
N ASP A 150 -3.93 -13.70 -14.12
CA ASP A 150 -2.49 -13.78 -13.91
C ASP A 150 -1.62 -12.58 -14.31
N ILE A 151 -1.11 -11.91 -13.26
CA ILE A 151 0.18 -11.22 -13.34
C ILE A 151 1.22 -12.33 -13.55
N ASP A 152 1.50 -12.65 -14.81
CA ASP A 152 2.54 -13.60 -15.13
C ASP A 152 3.91 -12.96 -14.84
N ILE A 153 4.53 -13.41 -13.75
CA ILE A 153 5.84 -12.91 -13.30
C ILE A 153 6.95 -13.39 -14.26
N GLU A 154 6.70 -14.44 -15.05
CA GLU A 154 7.70 -15.02 -15.96
C GLU A 154 7.91 -14.19 -17.24
N ASP A 155 6.93 -13.38 -17.66
CA ASP A 155 7.03 -12.52 -18.85
C ASP A 155 8.01 -11.34 -18.70
N LEU A 156 8.53 -11.10 -17.50
CA LEU A 156 9.49 -10.03 -17.23
C LEU A 156 10.92 -10.34 -17.68
N HIS A 157 11.28 -11.60 -17.91
CA HIS A 157 12.65 -11.96 -18.30
C HIS A 157 12.90 -12.10 -19.81
N ASN A 158 11.86 -12.16 -20.64
CA ASN A 158 12.01 -12.48 -22.07
C ASN A 158 11.72 -11.34 -23.05
N SER A 159 11.51 -10.10 -22.60
CA SER A 159 11.26 -8.98 -23.54
C SER A 159 12.55 -8.36 -24.09
N SER A 160 13.23 -9.13 -24.94
CA SER A 160 14.10 -8.61 -25.99
C SER A 160 13.99 -9.52 -27.21
N ILE A 161 13.63 -8.91 -28.35
CA ILE A 161 13.60 -9.43 -29.74
C ILE A 161 12.23 -10.00 -30.21
N HIS A 162 11.68 -9.37 -31.27
CA HIS A 162 10.43 -9.62 -32.02
C HIS A 162 10.41 -10.96 -32.83
N PRO A 163 9.37 -11.29 -33.66
CA PRO A 163 7.97 -11.61 -33.31
C PRO A 163 7.41 -12.86 -34.08
N ALA A 164 6.18 -13.24 -33.72
CA ALA A 164 5.09 -13.78 -34.56
C ALA A 164 4.93 -15.31 -34.82
N GLU A 165 3.67 -15.73 -34.56
CA GLU A 165 2.76 -16.59 -35.35
C GLU A 165 2.24 -17.88 -34.70
N GLY A 166 0.91 -18.11 -34.80
CA GLY A 166 0.36 -19.47 -34.99
C GLY A 166 -0.87 -19.92 -34.17
N SER A 167 -2.07 -19.69 -34.72
CA SER A 167 -3.20 -20.65 -34.90
C SER A 167 -3.93 -21.39 -33.74
N LYS A 168 -5.21 -20.99 -33.55
CA LYS A 168 -6.50 -21.75 -33.56
C LYS A 168 -6.56 -23.25 -33.15
N ALA A 169 -7.50 -23.62 -32.25
CA ALA A 169 -8.84 -24.20 -32.55
C ALA A 169 -9.44 -25.15 -31.46
N ASN A 170 -10.71 -24.89 -31.12
CA ASN A 170 -11.88 -25.69 -30.67
C ASN A 170 -11.79 -27.10 -30.03
N GLY A 171 -12.69 -27.32 -29.06
CA GLY A 171 -13.35 -28.61 -28.74
C GLY A 171 -14.37 -28.50 -27.58
N SER A 172 -15.55 -29.12 -27.70
CA SER A 172 -16.80 -28.86 -26.96
C SER A 172 -17.32 -30.06 -26.11
N GLU A 173 -18.40 -29.80 -25.32
CA GLU A 173 -19.39 -30.74 -24.68
C GLU A 173 -19.01 -31.39 -23.34
N ALA A 174 -19.91 -31.82 -22.42
CA ALA A 174 -21.25 -31.46 -21.96
C ALA A 174 -21.52 -32.23 -20.63
N GLU A 175 -22.31 -31.61 -19.74
CA GLU A 175 -23.14 -32.06 -18.59
C GLU A 175 -23.06 -33.49 -17.98
N ALA A 176 -23.12 -33.57 -16.63
CA ALA A 176 -24.07 -34.43 -15.92
C ALA A 176 -24.28 -34.04 -14.44
N SER A 177 -25.55 -33.98 -14.04
CA SER A 177 -26.10 -33.67 -12.72
C SER A 177 -26.04 -34.84 -11.72
N GLY A 178 -25.78 -34.56 -10.44
CA GLY A 178 -25.98 -35.50 -9.34
C GLY A 178 -26.29 -34.79 -8.02
N SER A 179 -27.51 -34.91 -7.52
CA SER A 179 -27.99 -34.38 -6.24
C SER A 179 -27.53 -35.24 -5.06
N ALA A 180 -26.79 -34.67 -4.12
CA ALA A 180 -26.34 -35.32 -2.88
C ALA A 180 -27.16 -34.85 -1.65
N PRO A 181 -27.28 -35.67 -0.58
CA PRO A 181 -28.12 -35.41 0.60
C PRO A 181 -27.55 -34.31 1.51
N PRO A 182 -28.32 -33.80 2.50
CA PRO A 182 -27.94 -32.62 3.27
C PRO A 182 -26.74 -32.91 4.19
N ALA A 183 -25.68 -32.13 4.00
CA ALA A 183 -24.46 -32.19 4.78
C ALA A 183 -24.70 -31.75 6.25
N PRO A 184 -23.96 -32.32 7.22
CA PRO A 184 -24.00 -31.88 8.61
C PRO A 184 -23.57 -30.42 8.74
N HIS A 185 -24.10 -29.72 9.75
CA HIS A 185 -23.91 -28.30 10.05
C HIS A 185 -22.63 -27.69 9.45
N LYS A 186 -22.81 -26.76 8.51
CA LYS A 186 -21.72 -25.94 7.96
C LYS A 186 -20.92 -25.34 9.13
N PRO A 187 -19.58 -25.45 9.14
CA PRO A 187 -18.76 -24.61 10.00
C PRO A 187 -19.22 -23.17 9.77
N THR A 188 -19.49 -22.42 10.84
CA THR A 188 -19.73 -20.98 10.76
C THR A 188 -18.64 -20.39 9.88
N GLU A 189 -19.04 -19.82 8.74
CA GLU A 189 -18.08 -19.21 7.81
C GLU A 189 -17.24 -18.21 8.60
N PRO A 190 -15.90 -18.23 8.45
CA PRO A 190 -15.03 -17.33 9.19
C PRO A 190 -15.45 -15.89 8.89
N ASP A 191 -15.66 -15.09 9.95
CA ASP A 191 -16.07 -13.69 9.83
C ASP A 191 -15.11 -12.96 8.87
N PRO A 192 -15.58 -12.47 7.70
CA PRO A 192 -14.72 -11.84 6.70
C PRO A 192 -14.06 -10.55 7.21
N LEU A 193 -14.59 -9.97 8.31
CA LEU A 193 -14.10 -8.74 8.94
C LEU A 193 -13.49 -8.99 10.33
N TRP A 194 -13.02 -10.21 10.61
CA TRP A 194 -12.42 -10.62 11.90
C TRP A 194 -11.34 -9.65 12.45
N TRP A 195 -10.70 -8.90 11.56
CA TRP A 195 -9.63 -7.94 11.87
C TRP A 195 -10.15 -6.55 12.28
N ARG A 196 -11.39 -6.19 11.94
CA ARG A 196 -11.89 -4.80 11.98
C ARG A 196 -11.88 -4.21 13.38
N ASP A 197 -12.49 -4.89 14.35
CA ASP A 197 -12.69 -4.35 15.68
C ASP A 197 -11.35 -4.20 16.44
N LYS A 198 -10.37 -5.03 16.08
CA LYS A 198 -9.00 -5.01 16.62
C LYS A 198 -8.03 -4.15 15.80
N LEU A 199 -8.48 -3.50 14.72
CA LEU A 199 -7.58 -2.77 13.83
C LEU A 199 -6.97 -1.57 14.57
N SER A 200 -5.66 -1.57 14.78
CA SER A 200 -4.95 -0.46 15.40
C SER A 200 -3.58 -0.32 14.73
N LEU A 201 -3.55 0.34 13.57
CA LEU A 201 -2.34 0.42 12.75
C LEU A 201 -1.22 1.18 13.46
N ASP A 202 -1.57 2.17 14.27
CA ASP A 202 -0.66 2.94 15.12
C ASP A 202 -0.27 2.23 16.42
N GLU A 203 -0.68 0.99 16.63
CA GLU A 203 -0.15 0.11 17.68
C GLU A 203 0.52 -1.15 17.11
N SER A 204 0.38 -1.39 15.81
CA SER A 204 0.96 -2.53 15.10
C SER A 204 2.47 -2.40 14.90
N GLN A 205 3.16 -3.54 14.69
CA GLN A 205 4.52 -3.51 14.15
C GLN A 205 4.50 -2.97 12.72
N LEU A 206 5.57 -2.29 12.30
CA LEU A 206 5.64 -1.63 11.01
C LEU A 206 6.81 -2.19 10.18
N THR A 207 6.53 -2.50 8.92
CA THR A 207 7.55 -2.60 7.87
C THR A 207 7.36 -1.41 6.94
N LEU A 208 8.39 -0.61 6.72
CA LEU A 208 8.34 0.53 5.81
C LEU A 208 9.04 0.17 4.50
N VAL A 209 8.42 0.48 3.37
CA VAL A 209 8.97 0.23 2.04
C VAL A 209 8.89 1.51 1.23
N GLY A 210 10.03 2.02 0.80
CA GLY A 210 10.12 3.08 -0.19
C GLY A 210 10.53 2.49 -1.53
N PHE A 211 9.84 2.86 -2.61
CA PHE A 211 10.25 2.57 -3.98
C PHE A 211 10.50 3.86 -4.75
N SER A 212 11.62 3.99 -5.45
CA SER A 212 11.97 5.20 -6.22
C SER A 212 11.83 6.46 -5.37
N LYS A 213 11.00 7.44 -5.75
CA LYS A 213 10.76 8.64 -4.94
C LYS A 213 10.23 8.35 -3.54
N GLY A 214 9.58 7.22 -3.27
CA GLY A 214 9.16 6.86 -1.91
C GLY A 214 10.32 6.71 -0.93
N CYS A 215 11.54 6.45 -1.42
CA CYS A 215 12.74 6.34 -0.59
C CYS A 215 13.10 7.65 0.14
N VAL A 216 12.73 8.82 -0.42
CA VAL A 216 13.00 10.12 0.21
C VAL A 216 12.28 10.27 1.54
N VAL A 217 11.12 9.62 1.70
CA VAL A 217 10.39 9.56 2.97
C VAL A 217 11.19 8.76 3.98
N LEU A 218 11.69 7.58 3.59
CA LEU A 218 12.44 6.71 4.50
C LEU A 218 13.74 7.38 4.94
N ASN A 219 14.40 8.10 4.04
CA ASN A 219 15.57 8.93 4.35
C ASN A 219 15.24 9.99 5.40
N GLN A 220 14.12 10.72 5.24
CA GLN A 220 13.68 11.69 6.24
C GLN A 220 13.40 11.05 7.60
N LEU A 221 12.80 9.86 7.64
CA LEU A 221 12.58 9.13 8.89
C LEU A 221 13.90 8.76 9.59
N ILE A 222 14.97 8.42 8.85
CA ILE A 222 16.29 8.19 9.44
C ILE A 222 16.84 9.46 10.10
N TYR A 223 16.73 10.63 9.43
CA TYR A 223 17.14 11.90 10.03
C TYR A 223 16.35 12.18 11.32
N GLU A 224 15.04 11.92 11.30
CA GLU A 224 14.20 12.09 12.48
C GLU A 224 14.47 11.06 13.59
N PHE A 225 14.92 9.86 13.26
CA PHE A 225 15.40 8.91 14.27
C PHE A 225 16.61 9.46 15.02
N HIS A 226 17.56 10.04 14.29
CA HIS A 226 18.71 10.70 14.91
C HIS A 226 18.24 11.87 15.77
N TYR A 227 17.46 12.78 15.19
CA TYR A 227 16.91 13.95 15.90
C TYR A 227 16.20 13.54 17.20
N THR A 228 15.31 12.54 17.13
CA THR A 228 14.54 12.08 18.29
C THR A 228 15.43 11.48 19.37
N LYS A 229 16.43 10.67 18.98
CA LYS A 229 17.32 10.00 19.95
C LYS A 229 18.37 10.93 20.56
N THR A 230 18.83 11.95 19.85
CA THR A 230 19.97 12.78 20.29
C THR A 230 19.57 14.19 20.70
N LEU A 231 18.63 14.81 19.98
CA LEU A 231 18.27 16.22 20.17
C LEU A 231 16.98 16.39 20.98
N THR A 232 16.08 15.41 20.96
CA THR A 232 14.86 15.40 21.79
C THR A 232 14.63 14.09 22.56
N PRO A 233 15.62 13.59 23.34
CA PRO A 233 15.54 12.29 24.01
C PRO A 233 14.44 12.18 25.08
N GLY A 234 13.79 13.29 25.44
CA GLY A 234 12.64 13.31 26.35
C GLY A 234 11.31 12.90 25.70
N ASP A 235 11.24 12.80 24.37
CA ASP A 235 10.01 12.43 23.66
C ASP A 235 9.79 10.90 23.71
N GLN A 236 9.30 10.42 24.85
CA GLN A 236 9.00 9.00 25.05
C GLN A 236 7.90 8.48 24.11
N HIS A 237 7.01 9.37 23.66
CA HIS A 237 5.93 9.00 22.77
C HIS A 237 6.48 8.62 21.39
N MET A 238 7.30 9.49 20.79
CA MET A 238 7.96 9.18 19.52
C MET A 238 8.98 8.04 19.62
N MET A 239 9.69 7.91 20.75
CA MET A 239 10.57 6.74 20.94
C MET A 239 9.79 5.41 20.88
N ARG A 240 8.63 5.31 21.55
CA ARG A 240 7.78 4.12 21.47
C ARG A 240 7.24 3.90 20.06
N PHE A 241 6.87 4.98 19.35
CA PHE A 241 6.47 4.88 17.95
C PHE A 241 7.58 4.28 17.09
N MET A 242 8.81 4.79 17.22
CA MET A 242 9.98 4.34 16.47
C MET A 242 10.31 2.86 16.74
N GLU A 243 10.19 2.39 17.97
CA GLU A 243 10.44 0.99 18.35
C GLU A 243 9.51 -0.02 17.63
N ARG A 244 8.39 0.43 17.07
CA ARG A 244 7.48 -0.43 16.29
C ARG A 244 7.96 -0.65 14.86
N ILE A 245 8.87 0.18 14.35
CA ILE A 245 9.43 0.04 13.01
C ILE A 245 10.46 -1.09 13.04
N ALA A 246 10.04 -2.27 12.60
CA ALA A 246 10.85 -3.48 12.63
C ALA A 246 11.82 -3.55 11.45
N ASP A 247 11.35 -3.17 10.26
CA ASP A 247 12.10 -3.25 9.00
C ASP A 247 11.88 -2.02 8.14
N MET A 248 12.91 -1.63 7.40
CA MET A 248 12.85 -0.60 6.36
C MET A 248 13.53 -1.10 5.08
N TYR A 249 12.87 -0.94 3.93
CA TYR A 249 13.37 -1.39 2.63
C TYR A 249 13.40 -0.22 1.65
N TRP A 250 14.56 -0.02 1.01
CA TRP A 250 14.76 0.90 -0.11
C TRP A 250 14.82 0.10 -1.40
N LEU A 251 13.82 0.27 -2.25
CA LEU A 251 13.73 -0.41 -3.54
C LEU A 251 14.01 0.62 -4.63
N ASP A 252 15.15 0.48 -5.30
CA ASP A 252 15.56 1.35 -6.42
C ASP A 252 15.34 2.85 -6.12
N GLY A 253 16.21 3.46 -5.31
CA GLY A 253 16.04 4.82 -4.74
C GLY A 253 15.89 5.98 -5.73
N GLY A 254 15.80 5.70 -7.03
CA GLY A 254 15.53 6.68 -8.07
C GLY A 254 16.67 7.68 -8.27
N HIS A 255 16.46 8.60 -9.23
CA HIS A 255 17.43 9.66 -9.52
C HIS A 255 17.14 10.90 -8.65
N ALA A 256 18.20 11.50 -8.08
CA ALA A 256 18.17 12.69 -7.22
C ALA A 256 17.19 12.57 -6.02
N GLY A 257 17.68 12.02 -4.90
CA GLY A 257 16.93 11.91 -3.65
C GLY A 257 17.23 10.66 -2.80
N GLY A 258 17.99 9.70 -3.35
CA GLY A 258 18.56 8.57 -2.59
C GLY A 258 19.56 9.00 -1.54
#